data_AF-A0AAV5CWL1-F1
#
_entry.id   AF-A0AAV5CWL1-F1
#
_cell.length_a   1.000
_cell.length_b   1.000
_cell.length_c   1.000
_cell.angle_alpha   90.00
_cell.angle_beta   90.00
_cell.angle_gamma   90.00
#
_symmetry.space_group_name_H-M   'P 1'
#
loop_
_entity.id
_entity.type
_entity.pdbx_description
1 polymer ?
#
loop_
_entity_poly.entity_id
_entity_poly.type
_entity_poly.pdbx_seq_one_letter_code
_entity_poly.pdbx_strand_id
1 'polypeptide(L)'
;MALRLAAVQALSAILSPAETACPKPPSSTTSRRRLATTIASTAALLASSQLPAPAAAVELRITVPEESSEEAEAVVRTHARNLLRVKRLIDAGAWREMQAELRASASNLKMDLYAIINARPADQRAELRRLYSNLFYSVTSLDYAARDKDERQVQEHYGNIVSALDEIFAKIM
;
A
#
# COMPACT_ATOMS: atom_id res chain seq x y z
N MET A 1 54.35 24.34 41.33
CA MET A 1 54.23 25.08 40.06
C MET A 1 52.92 24.64 39.40
N ALA A 2 51.79 25.08 39.94
CA ALA A 2 51.03 26.26 39.48
C ALA A 2 50.10 25.92 38.31
N LEU A 3 48.86 25.60 38.71
CA LEU A 3 47.62 25.65 37.93
C LEU A 3 47.42 27.06 37.31
N ARG A 4 46.98 27.15 36.06
CA ARG A 4 46.15 28.24 35.50
C ARG A 4 45.18 27.67 34.47
N LEU A 5 43.86 27.77 34.67
CA LEU A 5 42.98 28.95 34.47
C LEU A 5 43.04 29.43 33.00
N ALA A 6 41.95 29.68 32.26
CA ALA A 6 40.55 29.98 32.57
C ALA A 6 39.73 29.73 31.26
N ALA A 7 38.50 29.23 31.32
CA ALA A 7 37.23 29.99 31.38
C ALA A 7 36.71 30.49 30.01
N VAL A 8 35.40 30.80 29.99
CA VAL A 8 34.55 31.33 28.90
C VAL A 8 33.78 30.21 28.16
N GLN A 9 32.45 30.09 28.21
CA GLN A 9 31.39 30.88 28.85
C GLN A 9 30.12 30.01 28.93
N ALA A 10 29.44 30.08 30.07
CA ALA A 10 28.02 29.74 30.19
C ALA A 10 27.21 31.03 29.97
N LEU A 11 26.08 30.95 29.28
CA LEU A 11 24.90 31.75 29.63
C LEU A 11 23.63 31.11 29.09
N SER A 12 22.79 30.80 30.05
CA SER A 12 21.47 30.20 30.00
C SER A 12 20.36 31.23 29.79
N ALA A 13 19.31 30.77 29.10
CA ALA A 13 17.88 31.09 29.27
C ALA A 13 17.39 32.52 29.00
N ILE A 14 16.24 32.61 28.31
CA ILE A 14 15.05 33.38 28.71
C ILE A 14 13.87 33.03 27.75
N LEU A 15 12.74 32.62 28.37
CA LEU A 15 11.33 32.71 27.96
C LEU A 15 10.79 32.16 26.61
N SER A 16 9.93 31.14 26.74
CA SER A 16 8.68 30.97 25.95
C SER A 16 7.60 32.00 26.39
N PRO A 17 6.33 31.99 25.92
CA PRO A 17 5.69 31.32 24.78
C PRO A 17 4.90 32.28 23.85
N ALA A 18 4.52 31.85 22.64
CA ALA A 18 3.49 32.53 21.85
C ALA A 18 2.52 31.50 21.26
N GLU A 19 1.48 31.26 22.04
CA GLU A 19 0.22 30.64 21.67
C GLU A 19 -0.55 31.61 20.76
N THR A 20 -0.93 31.19 19.56
CA THR A 20 -2.06 31.78 18.84
C THR A 20 -2.92 30.67 18.27
N ALA A 21 -3.89 30.27 19.07
CA ALA A 21 -5.10 29.59 18.64
C ALA A 21 -5.83 30.45 17.59
N CYS A 22 -6.35 29.82 16.54
CA CYS A 22 -7.23 30.46 15.56
C CYS A 22 -8.70 30.18 15.97
N PRO A 23 -9.47 31.18 16.42
CA PRO A 23 -10.87 31.00 16.75
C PRO A 23 -11.78 31.14 15.51
N LYS A 24 -12.75 30.23 15.34
CA LYS A 24 -13.94 30.41 14.50
C LYS A 24 -15.18 30.52 15.40
N PRO A 25 -15.90 31.64 15.35
CA PRO A 25 -17.38 31.61 15.26
C PRO A 25 -17.95 32.86 14.50
N PRO A 26 -19.27 33.13 14.40
CA PRO A 26 -20.47 32.28 14.35
C PRO A 26 -21.47 32.63 13.19
N SER A 27 -22.50 31.77 13.10
CA SER A 27 -23.83 31.84 12.44
C SER A 27 -24.45 33.16 11.93
N SER A 28 -25.19 33.09 10.81
CA SER A 28 -26.61 33.50 10.59
C SER A 28 -26.88 33.60 9.07
N THR A 29 -27.95 33.06 8.47
CA THR A 29 -29.28 33.70 8.40
C THR A 29 -30.24 32.80 7.59
N THR A 30 -31.37 32.46 8.22
CA THR A 30 -32.75 32.44 7.70
C THR A 30 -33.05 32.01 6.25
N SER A 31 -33.81 30.91 6.12
CA SER A 31 -35.03 30.99 5.30
C SER A 31 -36.13 30.07 5.84
N ARG A 32 -37.29 30.67 6.04
CA ARG A 32 -38.46 30.17 6.75
C ARG A 32 -39.54 29.92 5.69
N ARG A 33 -40.01 28.68 5.52
CA ARG A 33 -41.34 28.42 4.96
C ARG A 33 -42.11 27.48 5.88
N ARG A 34 -43.19 28.02 6.42
CA ARG A 34 -44.25 27.30 7.12
C ARG A 34 -45.25 26.75 6.09
N LEU A 35 -46.04 25.78 6.54
CA LEU A 35 -47.45 25.45 6.24
C LEU A 35 -47.54 23.92 6.09
N ALA A 36 -48.05 23.15 7.05
CA ALA A 36 -49.35 23.13 7.73
C ALA A 36 -50.17 21.93 7.24
N THR A 37 -50.92 21.37 8.21
CA THR A 37 -52.15 20.59 8.06
C THR A 37 -52.02 19.07 8.15
N THR A 38 -52.59 18.59 9.25
CA THR A 38 -53.06 17.24 9.61
C THR A 38 -53.89 16.60 8.49
N ILE A 39 -54.11 15.27 8.45
CA ILE A 39 -55.32 14.61 8.97
C ILE A 39 -55.17 13.07 8.80
N ALA A 40 -55.61 12.36 9.85
CA ALA A 40 -56.21 11.02 9.95
C ALA A 40 -55.64 9.80 9.19
N SER A 41 -55.17 8.85 10.02
CA SER A 41 -55.70 7.49 10.16
C SER A 41 -56.17 6.74 8.91
N THR A 42 -55.40 5.72 8.50
CA THR A 42 -55.98 4.43 8.08
C THR A 42 -55.13 3.30 8.64
N ALA A 43 -55.77 2.47 9.47
CA ALA A 43 -55.24 1.20 9.92
C ALA A 43 -55.24 0.23 8.73
N ALA A 44 -54.08 -0.31 8.38
CA ALA A 44 -53.97 -1.46 7.50
C ALA A 44 -53.38 -2.61 8.32
N LEU A 45 -54.28 -3.53 8.69
CA LEU A 45 -53.95 -4.86 9.18
C LEU A 45 -53.04 -5.56 8.16
N LEU A 46 -51.76 -5.71 8.49
CA LEU A 46 -50.89 -6.67 7.81
C LEU A 46 -50.79 -7.91 8.69
N ALA A 47 -51.51 -8.93 8.22
CA ALA A 47 -51.59 -10.26 8.78
C ALA A 47 -50.19 -10.82 9.06
N SER A 48 -49.93 -11.15 10.32
CA SER A 48 -48.84 -12.05 10.72
C SER A 48 -49.10 -13.44 10.14
N SER A 49 -48.73 -13.63 8.88
CA SER A 49 -48.57 -14.95 8.30
C SER A 49 -47.25 -15.49 8.81
N GLN A 50 -47.36 -16.48 9.71
CA GLN A 50 -46.27 -17.32 10.17
C GLN A 50 -45.44 -17.78 8.96
N LEU A 51 -44.14 -17.47 8.98
CA LEU A 51 -43.16 -18.10 8.09
C LEU A 51 -42.39 -19.18 8.88
N PRO A 52 -41.99 -20.27 8.21
CA PRO A 52 -41.64 -21.54 8.81
C PRO A 52 -40.13 -21.70 9.03
N ALA A 53 -39.78 -22.54 10.01
CA ALA A 53 -38.69 -23.52 10.00
C ALA A 53 -37.21 -23.03 9.79
N PRO A 54 -36.23 -23.86 10.20
CA PRO A 54 -34.99 -23.39 10.82
C PRO A 54 -33.94 -22.89 9.82
N ALA A 55 -33.15 -21.94 10.31
CA ALA A 55 -31.87 -21.46 9.81
C ALA A 55 -31.32 -22.26 8.61
N ALA A 56 -31.56 -21.74 7.41
CA ALA A 56 -30.77 -22.08 6.25
C ALA A 56 -29.32 -21.68 6.56
N ALA A 57 -28.52 -22.63 7.01
CA ALA A 57 -27.08 -22.56 6.89
C ALA A 57 -26.81 -22.45 5.39
N VAL A 58 -26.64 -21.23 4.90
CA VAL A 58 -26.19 -20.98 3.54
C VAL A 58 -24.78 -21.53 3.49
N GLU A 59 -24.66 -22.79 3.06
CA GLU A 59 -23.40 -23.40 2.69
C GLU A 59 -22.95 -22.71 1.41
N LEU A 60 -22.35 -21.54 1.59
CA LEU A 60 -21.58 -20.86 0.57
C LEU A 60 -20.41 -21.79 0.24
N ARG A 61 -20.66 -22.71 -0.70
CA ARG A 61 -19.62 -23.30 -1.54
C ARG A 61 -19.07 -22.17 -2.39
N ILE A 62 -18.28 -21.33 -1.74
CA ILE A 62 -17.35 -20.42 -2.39
C ILE A 62 -16.37 -21.38 -3.04
N THR A 63 -16.68 -21.79 -4.27
CA THR A 63 -15.71 -22.39 -5.17
C THR A 63 -14.60 -21.36 -5.25
N VAL A 64 -13.51 -21.62 -4.53
CA VAL A 64 -12.23 -20.96 -4.77
C VAL A 64 -12.05 -21.02 -6.28
N PRO A 65 -11.96 -19.88 -6.98
CA PRO A 65 -11.52 -19.92 -8.36
C PRO A 65 -10.16 -20.63 -8.34
N GLU A 66 -10.16 -21.89 -8.78
CA GLU A 66 -8.97 -22.61 -9.25
C GLU A 66 -8.53 -21.88 -10.53
N GLU A 67 -8.14 -20.62 -10.38
CA GLU A 67 -7.17 -20.04 -11.28
C GLU A 67 -5.98 -20.97 -11.16
N SER A 68 -5.88 -21.89 -12.12
CA SER A 68 -4.93 -22.99 -12.07
C SER A 68 -3.56 -22.44 -11.72
N SER A 69 -2.75 -23.16 -10.91
CA SER A 69 -1.41 -22.69 -10.51
C SER A 69 -0.59 -22.17 -11.69
N GLU A 70 -0.81 -22.74 -12.88
CA GLU A 70 -0.18 -22.34 -14.13
C GLU A 70 -0.62 -20.95 -14.65
N GLU A 71 -1.90 -20.60 -14.54
CA GLU A 71 -2.41 -19.28 -14.93
C GLU A 71 -1.86 -18.19 -14.01
N ALA A 72 -1.88 -18.42 -12.69
CA ALA A 72 -1.31 -17.51 -11.71
C ALA A 72 0.20 -17.28 -11.96
N GLU A 73 0.95 -18.33 -12.29
CA GLU A 73 2.37 -18.23 -12.64
C GLU A 73 2.59 -17.45 -13.95
N ALA A 74 1.73 -17.62 -14.95
CA ALA A 74 1.78 -16.86 -16.21
C ALA A 74 1.47 -15.36 -16.00
N VAL A 75 0.52 -15.04 -15.13
CA VAL A 75 0.18 -13.68 -14.71
C VAL A 75 1.40 -13.04 -14.02
N VAL A 76 2.02 -13.72 -13.06
CA VAL A 76 3.24 -13.24 -12.39
C VAL A 76 4.38 -13.00 -13.37
N ARG A 77 4.63 -13.90 -14.33
CA ARG A 77 5.66 -13.66 -15.38
C ARG A 77 5.38 -12.39 -16.17
N THR A 78 4.11 -12.08 -16.42
CA THR A 78 3.72 -10.87 -17.14
C THR A 78 3.96 -9.62 -16.31
N HIS A 79 3.60 -9.63 -15.02
CA HIS A 79 3.87 -8.51 -14.12
C HIS A 79 5.37 -8.29 -13.87
N ALA A 80 6.16 -9.36 -13.75
CA ALA A 80 7.61 -9.27 -13.65
C ALA A 80 8.24 -8.68 -14.93
N ARG A 81 7.81 -9.11 -16.11
CA ARG A 81 8.26 -8.48 -17.38
C ARG A 81 7.90 -7.00 -17.44
N ASN A 82 6.72 -6.61 -16.98
CA ASN A 82 6.32 -5.21 -16.92
C ASN A 82 7.20 -4.41 -15.96
N LEU A 83 7.57 -4.97 -14.81
CA LEU A 83 8.52 -4.37 -13.89
C LEU A 83 9.90 -4.16 -14.56
N LEU A 84 10.40 -5.14 -15.31
CA LEU A 84 11.71 -5.05 -15.96
C LEU A 84 11.75 -4.09 -17.16
N ARG A 85 10.59 -3.77 -17.76
CA ARG A 85 10.47 -2.81 -18.88
C ARG A 85 10.85 -1.39 -18.49
N VAL A 86 10.93 -1.06 -17.19
CA VAL A 86 11.43 0.25 -16.73
C VAL A 86 12.86 0.53 -17.18
N LYS A 87 13.63 -0.50 -17.57
CA LYS A 87 14.98 -0.35 -18.13
C LYS A 87 15.05 0.66 -19.27
N ARG A 88 14.07 0.65 -20.19
CA ARG A 88 14.05 1.61 -21.31
C ARG A 88 13.94 3.07 -20.83
N LEU A 89 13.30 3.30 -19.68
CA LEU A 89 13.13 4.63 -19.09
C LEU A 89 14.36 5.02 -18.27
N ILE A 90 15.01 4.04 -17.64
CA ILE A 90 16.33 4.23 -17.00
C ILE A 90 17.36 4.65 -18.05
N ASP A 91 17.46 3.90 -19.14
CA ASP A 91 18.43 4.16 -20.22
C ASP A 91 18.16 5.51 -20.93
N ALA A 92 16.89 5.97 -20.94
CA ALA A 92 16.49 7.28 -21.46
C ALA A 92 16.60 8.43 -20.43
N GLY A 93 16.93 8.15 -19.17
CA GLY A 93 16.94 9.15 -18.09
C GLY A 93 15.56 9.75 -17.76
N ALA A 94 14.47 9.07 -18.13
CA ALA A 94 13.09 9.52 -17.96
C ALA A 94 12.58 9.25 -16.52
N TRP A 95 13.24 9.83 -15.52
CA TRP A 95 13.09 9.46 -14.10
C TRP A 95 11.65 9.48 -13.59
N ARG A 96 10.87 10.50 -13.93
CA ARG A 96 9.48 10.63 -13.45
C ARG A 96 8.57 9.55 -14.02
N GLU A 97 8.72 9.24 -15.30
CA GLU A 97 7.97 8.18 -15.98
C GLU A 97 8.43 6.81 -15.48
N MET A 98 9.74 6.64 -15.29
CA MET A 98 10.33 5.43 -14.71
C MET A 98 9.71 5.12 -13.34
N GLN A 99 9.68 6.10 -12.43
CA GLN A 99 9.06 5.91 -11.10
C GLN A 99 7.56 5.59 -11.18
N ALA A 100 6.82 6.23 -12.09
CA ALA A 100 5.38 5.96 -12.25
C ALA A 100 5.13 4.52 -12.71
N GLU A 101 5.84 4.08 -13.76
CA GLU A 101 5.77 2.72 -14.29
C GLU A 101 6.26 1.68 -13.28
N LEU A 102 7.36 1.96 -12.57
CA LEU A 102 7.90 1.11 -11.52
C LEU A 102 6.86 0.86 -10.42
N ARG A 103 6.23 1.91 -9.90
CA ARG A 103 5.22 1.79 -8.83
C ARG A 103 3.97 1.05 -9.31
N ALA A 104 3.49 1.33 -10.52
CA ALA A 104 2.32 0.66 -11.09
C ALA A 104 2.57 -0.84 -11.30
N SER A 105 3.69 -1.19 -11.94
CA SER A 105 4.05 -2.59 -12.19
C SER A 105 4.39 -3.36 -10.91
N ALA A 106 5.09 -2.73 -9.96
CA ALA A 106 5.41 -3.33 -8.67
C ALA A 106 4.16 -3.62 -7.83
N SER A 107 3.15 -2.75 -7.85
CA SER A 107 1.92 -2.95 -7.09
C SER A 107 1.20 -4.24 -7.49
N ASN A 108 1.10 -4.51 -8.79
CA ASN A 108 0.45 -5.72 -9.28
C ASN A 108 1.27 -6.97 -8.90
N LEU A 109 2.57 -6.94 -9.19
CA LEU A 109 3.47 -8.05 -8.85
C LEU A 109 3.47 -8.39 -7.36
N LYS A 110 3.32 -7.36 -6.50
CA LYS A 110 3.25 -7.53 -5.05
C LYS A 110 2.07 -8.39 -4.62
N MET A 111 0.90 -8.13 -5.21
CA MET A 111 -0.32 -8.87 -4.89
C MET A 111 -0.18 -10.32 -5.33
N ASP A 112 0.27 -10.55 -6.56
CA ASP A 112 0.34 -11.89 -7.14
C ASP A 112 1.40 -12.75 -6.45
N LEU A 113 2.59 -12.22 -6.19
CA LEU A 113 3.62 -12.95 -5.45
C LEU A 113 3.16 -13.26 -4.03
N TYR A 114 2.45 -12.35 -3.37
CA TYR A 114 1.93 -12.62 -2.02
C TYR A 114 0.90 -13.74 -2.02
N ALA A 115 0.05 -13.82 -3.05
CA ALA A 115 -0.90 -14.91 -3.22
C ALA A 115 -0.18 -16.26 -3.43
N ILE A 116 0.79 -16.33 -4.35
CA ILE A 116 1.59 -17.54 -4.59
C ILE A 116 2.30 -17.99 -3.30
N ILE A 117 2.94 -17.06 -2.58
CA ILE A 117 3.64 -17.39 -1.33
C ILE A 117 2.69 -17.98 -0.29
N ASN A 118 1.44 -17.53 -0.22
CA ASN A 118 0.48 -18.07 0.72
C ASN A 118 -0.12 -19.42 0.30
N ALA A 119 -0.13 -19.74 -0.99
CA ALA A 119 -0.54 -21.03 -1.51
C ALA A 119 0.54 -22.13 -1.36
N ARG A 120 1.82 -21.75 -1.19
CA ARG A 120 2.95 -22.70 -1.03
C ARG A 120 3.00 -23.33 0.37
N PRO A 121 3.61 -24.53 0.52
CA PRO A 121 3.72 -25.23 1.79
C PRO A 121 4.62 -24.50 2.81
N ALA A 122 4.46 -24.82 4.10
CA ALA A 122 5.04 -24.05 5.21
C ALA A 122 6.58 -24.00 5.23
N ASP A 123 7.23 -25.04 4.73
CA ASP A 123 8.68 -25.20 4.60
C ASP A 123 9.29 -24.21 3.59
N GLN A 124 8.63 -23.98 2.45
CA GLN A 124 9.13 -23.10 1.39
C GLN A 124 8.80 -21.61 1.64
N ARG A 125 7.75 -21.36 2.41
CA ARG A 125 7.22 -20.02 2.69
C ARG A 125 8.23 -19.07 3.34
N ALA A 126 9.12 -19.56 4.21
CA ALA A 126 10.08 -18.71 4.89
C ALA A 126 11.12 -18.14 3.91
N GLU A 127 11.67 -18.98 3.04
CA GLU A 127 12.64 -18.58 2.03
C GLU A 127 11.99 -17.62 1.00
N LEU A 128 10.80 -17.96 0.51
CA LEU A 128 10.10 -17.10 -0.45
C LEU A 128 9.76 -15.72 0.11
N ARG A 129 9.39 -15.63 1.40
CA ARG A 129 9.17 -14.33 2.06
C ARG A 129 10.44 -13.49 2.14
N ARG A 130 11.59 -14.11 2.41
CA ARG A 130 12.88 -13.42 2.40
C ARG A 130 13.17 -12.85 1.02
N LEU A 131 13.01 -13.66 -0.04
CA LEU A 131 13.21 -13.23 -1.42
C LEU A 131 12.24 -12.10 -1.82
N TYR A 132 10.97 -12.24 -1.48
CA TYR A 132 9.96 -11.21 -1.68
C TYR A 132 10.32 -9.89 -0.99
N SER A 133 10.76 -9.94 0.28
CA SER A 133 11.21 -8.75 1.01
C SER A 133 12.42 -8.11 0.34
N ASN A 134 13.40 -8.90 -0.11
CA ASN A 134 14.57 -8.39 -0.81
C ASN A 134 14.20 -7.72 -2.15
N LEU A 135 13.33 -8.35 -2.95
CA LEU A 135 12.84 -7.80 -4.20
C LEU A 135 12.21 -6.41 -3.98
N PHE A 136 11.24 -6.31 -3.06
CA PHE A 136 10.53 -5.05 -2.83
C PHE A 136 11.37 -4.00 -2.10
N TYR A 137 12.35 -4.42 -1.30
CA TYR A 137 13.36 -3.51 -0.79
C TYR A 137 14.16 -2.88 -1.94
N SER A 138 14.65 -3.68 -2.89
CA SER A 138 15.36 -3.16 -4.07
C SER A 138 14.48 -2.28 -4.96
N VAL A 139 13.19 -2.59 -5.12
CA VAL A 139 12.23 -1.72 -5.83
C VAL A 139 12.10 -0.36 -5.13
N THR A 140 11.94 -0.34 -3.81
CA THR A 140 11.86 0.91 -3.05
C THR A 140 13.18 1.70 -3.12
N SER A 141 14.32 1.04 -3.02
CA SER A 141 15.63 1.70 -3.14
C SER A 141 15.87 2.25 -4.55
N LEU A 142 15.45 1.54 -5.60
CA LEU A 142 15.48 2.02 -6.98
C LEU A 142 14.62 3.28 -7.15
N ASP A 143 13.41 3.32 -6.55
CA ASP A 143 12.53 4.48 -6.58
C ASP A 143 13.18 5.71 -5.93
N TYR A 144 13.87 5.53 -4.80
CA TYR A 144 14.62 6.60 -4.13
C TYR A 144 15.84 7.04 -4.93
N ALA A 145 16.65 6.10 -5.44
CA ALA A 145 17.82 6.40 -6.26
C ALA A 145 17.43 7.21 -7.50
N ALA A 146 16.31 6.89 -8.13
CA ALA A 146 15.81 7.62 -9.28
C ALA A 146 15.27 9.01 -8.96
N ARG A 147 14.67 9.20 -7.77
CA ARG A 147 14.30 10.54 -7.28
C ARG A 147 15.53 11.44 -7.19
N ASP A 148 16.62 10.87 -6.66
CA ASP A 148 17.86 11.57 -6.41
C ASP A 148 18.79 11.58 -7.64
N LYS A 149 18.37 10.88 -8.72
CA LYS A 149 19.08 10.72 -10.00
C LYS A 149 20.49 10.12 -9.84
N ASP A 150 20.65 9.24 -8.86
CA ASP A 150 21.89 8.49 -8.66
C ASP A 150 21.93 7.30 -9.61
N GLU A 151 22.52 7.50 -10.79
CA GLU A 151 22.60 6.47 -11.83
C GLU A 151 23.31 5.20 -11.37
N ARG A 152 24.31 5.30 -10.48
CA ARG A 152 25.04 4.13 -9.99
C ARG A 152 24.13 3.26 -9.12
N GLN A 153 23.45 3.89 -8.17
CA GLN A 153 22.49 3.21 -7.30
C GLN A 153 21.30 2.66 -8.11
N VAL A 154 20.84 3.39 -9.13
CA VAL A 154 19.79 2.91 -10.04
C VAL A 154 20.20 1.61 -10.72
N GLN A 155 21.41 1.54 -11.29
CA GLN A 155 21.88 0.32 -11.96
C GLN A 155 22.07 -0.84 -10.98
N GLU A 156 22.61 -0.56 -9.79
CA GLU A 156 22.77 -1.55 -8.73
C GLU A 156 21.42 -2.14 -8.30
N HIS A 157 20.46 -1.29 -7.94
CA HIS A 157 19.15 -1.75 -7.48
C HIS A 157 18.35 -2.41 -8.60
N TYR A 158 18.48 -1.96 -9.84
CA TYR A 158 17.89 -2.66 -10.99
C TYR A 158 18.48 -4.07 -11.16
N GLY A 159 19.80 -4.24 -11.05
CA GLY A 159 20.45 -5.55 -11.09
C GLY A 159 20.00 -6.48 -9.95
N ASN A 160 19.82 -5.92 -8.75
CA ASN A 160 19.30 -6.66 -7.60
C ASN A 160 17.85 -7.12 -7.82
N ILE A 161 17.00 -6.29 -8.46
CA ILE A 161 15.64 -6.67 -8.85
C ILE A 161 15.65 -7.86 -9.82
N VAL A 162 16.48 -7.81 -10.86
CA VAL A 162 16.61 -8.91 -11.84
C VAL A 162 17.01 -10.20 -11.13
N SER A 163 18.07 -10.15 -10.32
CA SER A 163 18.58 -11.31 -9.60
C SER A 163 17.55 -11.89 -8.63
N ALA A 164 16.83 -11.03 -7.89
CA ALA A 164 15.79 -11.47 -6.96
C ALA A 164 14.59 -12.11 -7.68
N LEU A 165 14.21 -11.61 -8.86
CA LEU A 165 13.16 -12.23 -9.68
C LEU A 165 13.58 -13.61 -10.17
N ASP A 166 14.82 -13.77 -10.63
CA ASP A 166 15.35 -15.07 -11.07
C ASP A 166 15.39 -16.08 -9.92
N GLU A 167 15.83 -15.66 -8.72
CA GLU A 167 15.81 -16.49 -7.51
C GLU A 167 14.37 -16.90 -7.11
N ILE A 168 13.40 -15.98 -7.19
CA ILE A 168 11.99 -16.29 -6.91
C ILE A 168 11.46 -17.29 -7.93
N PHE A 169 11.72 -17.08 -9.22
CA PHE A 169 11.26 -17.96 -10.28
C PHE A 169 11.84 -19.35 -10.18
N ALA A 170 13.13 -19.50 -9.84
CA ALA A 170 13.74 -20.80 -9.59
C ALA A 170 13.12 -21.58 -8.41
N LYS A 171 12.33 -20.93 -7.56
CA LYS A 171 11.66 -21.55 -6.41
C LYS A 171 10.19 -21.85 -6.65
N ILE A 172 9.53 -21.11 -7.54
CA ILE A 172 8.09 -21.25 -7.79
C ILE A 172 7.78 -21.95 -9.12
N MET A 173 8.73 -22.01 -10.06
CA MET A 173 8.63 -22.69 -11.36
C MET A 173 9.71 -23.76 -11.47
#